data_AF-A0A838SZP4-F1
#
_entry.id   AF-A0A838SZP4-F1
#
_cell.length_a   1.000
_cell.length_b   1.000
_cell.length_c   1.000
_cell.angle_alpha   90.00
_cell.angle_beta   90.00
_cell.angle_gamma   90.00
#
_symmetry.space_group_name_H-M   'P 1'
#
loop_
_entity.id
_entity.type
_entity.pdbx_description
1 polymer ?
#
loop_
_entity_poly.entity_id
_entity_poly.type
_entity_poly.pdbx_seq_one_letter_code
_entity_poly.pdbx_strand_id
1 'polypeptide(L)' 'MKSSAEIDDFGDTVRVSAPPLRIVSLNPATTEIVFALGAGGRLVGRTSYDSWPDSAKLIPDLGP' A
#
# COMPACT_ATOMS: atom_id res chain seq x y z
N MET A 1 3.46 11.61 20.25
CA MET A 1 3.42 10.90 18.95
C MET A 1 3.97 9.51 19.19
N LYS A 2 3.25 8.41 18.91
CA LYS A 2 3.76 7.06 19.15
C LYS A 2 4.57 6.60 17.94
N SER A 3 5.87 6.40 18.12
CA SER A 3 6.72 5.66 17.19
C SER A 3 6.46 4.16 17.36
N SER A 4 6.47 3.39 16.28
CA SER A 4 6.42 1.92 16.35
C SER A 4 7.56 1.29 15.55
N ALA A 5 7.87 0.04 15.90
CA ALA A 5 8.83 -0.80 15.21
C ALA A 5 8.14 -2.13 14.93
N GLU A 6 8.04 -2.48 13.66
CA GLU A 6 7.41 -3.70 13.17
C GLU A 6 8.45 -4.55 12.44
N ILE A 7 8.22 -5.86 12.34
CA ILE A 7 9.04 -6.78 11.55
C ILE A 7 8.27 -7.11 10.27
N ASP A 8 8.91 -6.96 9.12
CA ASP A 8 8.31 -7.35 7.84
C ASP A 8 8.46 -8.85 7.55
N ASP A 9 7.97 -9.28 6.40
CA ASP A 9 7.99 -10.68 5.96
C ASP A 9 9.39 -11.17 5.54
N PHE A 10 10.33 -10.27 5.32
CA PHE A 10 11.76 -10.58 5.10
C PHE A 10 12.56 -10.63 6.40
N GLY A 11 11.96 -10.25 7.53
CA GLY A 11 12.60 -10.19 8.84
C GLY A 11 13.30 -8.87 9.14
N ASP A 12 13.14 -7.86 8.28
CA ASP A 12 13.71 -6.54 8.48
C ASP A 12 12.90 -5.75 9.51
N THR A 13 13.61 -4.93 10.31
CA THR A 13 12.97 -4.04 11.28
C THR A 13 12.58 -2.72 10.61
N VAL A 14 11.29 -2.48 10.47
CA VAL A 14 10.72 -1.24 9.93
C VAL A 14 10.36 -0.30 11.07
N ARG A 15 10.96 0.90 11.07
CA ARG A 15 10.69 1.94 12.08
C ARG A 15 9.88 3.08 11.49
N VAL A 16 8.74 3.38 12.08
CA VAL A 16 7.88 4.50 11.70
C VAL A 16 7.74 5.48 12.86
N SER A 17 8.05 6.75 12.60
CA SER A 17 8.02 7.83 13.61
C SER A 17 6.60 8.31 13.92
N ALA A 18 5.65 8.04 13.02
CA ALA A 18 4.24 8.37 13.15
C ALA A 18 3.40 7.38 12.33
N PRO A 19 2.09 7.25 12.61
CA PRO A 19 1.19 6.45 11.80
C PRO A 19 1.27 6.85 10.32
N PRO A 20 1.55 5.92 9.39
CA PRO A 20 1.60 6.23 7.97
C PRO A 20 0.23 6.69 7.50
N LEU A 21 0.20 7.64 6.55
CA LEU A 21 -1.05 8.23 6.02
C LEU A 21 -1.30 7.90 4.54
N ARG A 22 -0.24 7.62 3.77
CA ARG A 22 -0.30 7.29 2.35
C ARG A 22 0.28 5.89 2.11
N ILE A 23 -0.25 5.20 1.09
CA ILE A 23 0.14 3.82 0.75
C ILE A 23 0.59 3.82 -0.71
N VAL A 24 1.71 3.15 -0.99
CA VAL A 24 2.07 2.70 -2.33
C VAL A 24 2.06 1.18 -2.29
N SER A 25 1.38 0.55 -3.23
CA SER A 25 1.39 -0.90 -3.38
C SER A 25 2.29 -1.29 -4.55
N LEU A 26 3.09 -2.32 -4.35
CA LEU A 26 4.06 -2.84 -5.32
C LEU A 26 3.69 -4.22 -5.85
N ASN A 27 2.47 -4.71 -5.55
CA ASN A 27 1.96 -5.95 -6.15
C ASN A 27 0.41 -5.99 -6.15
N PRO A 28 -0.21 -6.77 -7.08
CA PRO A 28 -1.67 -6.86 -7.21
C PRO A 28 -2.40 -7.33 -5.96
N ALA A 29 -1.91 -8.39 -5.32
CA ALA A 29 -2.58 -8.96 -4.15
C ALA A 29 -2.68 -7.96 -2.99
N THR A 30 -1.63 -7.16 -2.79
CA THR A 30 -1.60 -6.12 -1.75
C THR A 30 -2.54 -4.98 -2.09
N THR A 31 -2.61 -4.59 -3.37
CA THR A 31 -3.55 -3.57 -3.84
C THR A 31 -4.99 -4.00 -3.55
N GLU A 32 -5.34 -5.25 -3.87
CA GLU A 32 -6.68 -5.79 -3.59
C GLU A 32 -7.00 -5.83 -2.10
N ILE A 33 -6.06 -6.24 -1.25
CA ILE A 33 -6.22 -6.21 0.22
C ILE A 33 -6.50 -4.79 0.72
N VAL A 34 -5.74 -3.79 0.23
CA VAL A 34 -5.95 -2.38 0.61
C VAL A 34 -7.37 -1.91 0.27
N PHE A 35 -7.88 -2.27 -0.91
CA PHE A 35 -9.26 -1.96 -1.29
C PHE A 35 -10.30 -2.72 -0.46
N ALA A 36 -10.07 -4.01 -0.20
CA ALA A 36 -10.97 -4.84 0.62
C ALA A 36 -11.09 -4.32 2.07
N LEU A 37 -10.02 -3.74 2.61
CA LEU A 37 -10.01 -3.08 3.93
C LEU A 37 -10.70 -1.70 3.94
N GLY A 38 -11.25 -1.23 2.81
CA GLY A 38 -11.83 0.10 2.68
C GLY A 38 -10.79 1.23 2.69
N ALA A 39 -9.50 0.90 2.55
CA ALA A 39 -8.40 1.85 2.60
C ALA A 39 -7.96 2.37 1.22
N GLY A 40 -8.71 2.07 0.16
CA GLY A 40 -8.42 2.50 -1.21
C GLY A 40 -8.20 4.02 -1.36
N GLY A 41 -8.90 4.85 -0.57
CA GLY A 41 -8.71 6.31 -0.55
C GLY A 41 -7.35 6.78 -0.02
N ARG A 42 -6.53 5.88 0.54
CA ARG A 42 -5.16 6.16 1.01
C ARG A 42 -4.08 5.66 0.06
N LEU A 43 -4.44 4.93 -0.99
CA LEU A 43 -3.52 4.44 -2.01
C LEU A 43 -3.17 5.59 -2.96
N VAL A 44 -1.88 5.90 -3.09
CA VAL A 44 -1.35 7.01 -3.91
C VAL A 44 -0.44 6.54 -5.04
N GLY A 45 -0.20 5.23 -5.13
CA GLY A 45 0.60 4.62 -6.18
C GLY A 45 0.34 3.12 -6.24
N ARG A 46 0.37 2.59 -7.47
CA ARG A 46 0.11 1.19 -7.80
C ARG A 46 1.06 0.73 -8.92
N THR A 47 1.13 -0.57 -9.17
CA THR A 47 1.89 -1.13 -10.31
C THR A 47 1.05 -1.15 -11.59
N SER A 48 1.69 -1.35 -12.75
CA SER A 48 1.00 -1.56 -14.04
C SER A 48 0.13 -2.81 -14.09
N TYR A 49 0.32 -3.75 -13.16
CA TYR A 49 -0.45 -4.99 -13.05
C TYR A 49 -1.74 -4.84 -12.22
N ASP A 50 -1.87 -3.75 -11.46
CA ASP A 50 -2.96 -3.53 -10.52
C ASP A 50 -4.24 -3.09 -11.24
N SER A 51 -5.09 -4.07 -11.59
CA SER A 51 -6.27 -3.86 -12.42
C SER A 51 -7.60 -4.15 -11.72
N TRP A 52 -7.56 -4.61 -10.45
CA TRP A 52 -8.73 -4.92 -9.64
C TRP A 52 -8.60 -4.31 -8.23
N PRO A 53 -9.71 -3.79 -7.63
CA PRO A 53 -10.98 -3.45 -8.29
C PRO A 53 -10.79 -2.37 -9.36
N ASP A 54 -11.82 -2.12 -10.18
CA ASP A 54 -11.75 -1.10 -11.24
C ASP A 54 -11.33 0.29 -10.73
N SER A 55 -11.63 0.62 -9.47
CA SER A 55 -11.20 1.86 -8.82
C SER A 55 -9.68 1.96 -8.63
N ALA A 56 -8.94 0.84 -8.61
CA ALA A 56 -7.47 0.83 -8.57
C ALA A 56 -6.86 1.50 -9.82
N LYS A 57 -7.53 1.41 -10.97
CA LYS A 57 -7.08 2.03 -12.24
C LYS A 57 -7.06 3.55 -12.20
N LEU A 58 -7.74 4.17 -11.22
CA LEU A 58 -7.72 5.62 -11.01
C LEU A 58 -6.48 6.10 -10.25
N ILE A 59 -5.71 5.18 -9.67
CA ILE A 59 -4.51 5.49 -8.89
C ILE A 59 -3.29 5.57 -9.83
N PRO A 60 -2.33 6.50 -9.59
CA PRO A 60 -1.14 6.66 -10.43
C PRO A 60 -0.35 5.37 -10.65
N ASP A 61 0.00 5.10 -11.91
CA ASP A 61 0.96 4.07 -12.32
C ASP A 61 2.37 4.47 -11.91
N LEU A 62 3.06 3.61 -11.17
CA LEU A 62 4.47 3.83 -10.82
C LEU A 62 5.43 2.87 -11.55
N GLY A 63 4.94 2.07 -12.49
CA GLY A 63 5.72 1.13 -13.27
C GLY A 63 5.32 -0.33 -13.09
N PRO A 64 6.05 -1.26 -13.73
CA PRO A 64 5.85 -2.69 -13.54
C PRO A 64 6.09 -3.10 -12.09
#